data_AF-A0A382LGQ9-F1
#
_entry.id   AF-A0A382LGQ9-F1
#
_cell.length_a   1.000
_cell.length_b   1.000
_cell.length_c   1.000
_cell.angle_alpha   90.00
_cell.angle_beta   90.00
_cell.angle_gamma   90.00
#
_symmetry.space_group_name_H-M   'P 1'
#
loop_
_entity.id
_entity.type
_entity.pdbx_description
1 polymer ?
#
loop_
_entity_poly.entity_id
_entity_poly.type
_entity_poly.pdbx_seq_one_letter_code
_entity_poly.pdbx_strand_id
1 'polypeptide(L)'
;LFIFPAPDGTIYTVFRIFAFISITFLFFQSSIEVQKSEAPTTKSFALINNKPDNEELTDELRENYDRLLTVVFQMIIAINPEYKCATYMFDPASGGLVLQKSTFKEFPENI
;
A
#
# COMPACT_ATOMS: atom_id res chain seq x y z
N LEU A 1 3.19 3.38 6.28
CA LEU A 1 1.89 3.48 6.98
C LEU A 1 2.05 4.49 8.11
N PHE A 2 1.59 5.74 7.93
CA PHE A 2 1.63 6.74 9.00
C PHE A 2 0.39 6.56 9.88
N ILE A 3 0.57 5.97 11.06
CA ILE A 3 -0.46 5.97 12.11
C ILE A 3 -0.09 7.09 13.05
N PHE A 4 -0.70 8.26 12.84
CA PHE A 4 -0.67 9.34 13.81
C PHE A 4 -1.82 9.06 14.79
N PRO A 5 -1.57 8.89 16.10
CA PRO A 5 -2.67 8.81 17.06
C PRO A 5 -3.43 10.13 16.95
N ALA A 6 -4.70 10.09 16.57
CA ALA A 6 -5.51 11.28 16.38
C ALA A 6 -5.56 12.03 17.72
N PRO A 7 -4.94 13.21 17.84
CA PRO A 7 -5.02 13.97 19.07
C PRO A 7 -6.44 14.53 19.13
N ASP A 8 -7.20 14.12 20.13
CA ASP A 8 -8.56 14.60 20.30
C ASP A 8 -8.54 16.06 20.75
N GLY A 9 -9.22 16.92 19.99
CA GLY A 9 -9.30 18.34 20.27
C GLY A 9 -9.84 19.17 19.11
N THR A 10 -10.50 20.28 19.43
CA THR A 10 -11.13 21.17 18.44
C THR A 10 -10.13 21.68 17.41
N ILE A 11 -8.91 22.01 17.83
CA ILE A 11 -7.85 22.53 16.96
C ILE A 11 -7.40 21.47 15.93
N TYR A 12 -7.22 20.22 16.35
CA TYR A 12 -6.85 19.12 15.46
C TYR A 12 -7.95 18.75 14.48
N THR A 13 -9.21 18.87 14.90
CA THR A 13 -10.37 18.70 14.01
C THR A 13 -10.36 19.74 12.89
N VAL A 14 -10.06 21.00 13.21
CA VAL A 14 -9.92 22.06 12.21
C VAL A 14 -8.79 21.75 11.23
N PHE A 15 -7.59 21.40 11.72
CA PHE A 15 -6.47 21.03 10.83
C PHE A 15 -6.78 19.84 9.93
N ARG A 16 -7.49 18.82 10.43
CA ARG A 16 -7.90 17.64 9.66
C ARG A 16 -8.86 18.03 8.53
N ILE A 17 -9.83 18.89 8.80
CA ILE A 17 -10.77 19.39 7.78
C ILE A 17 -10.00 20.18 6.71
N PHE A 18 -9.10 21.07 7.12
CA PHE A 18 -8.26 21.82 6.17
C PHE A 18 -7.41 20.91 5.29
N ALA A 19 -6.76 19.89 5.86
CA ALA A 19 -5.95 18.93 5.10
C ALA A 19 -6.81 18.15 4.08
N PHE A 20 -7.99 17.69 4.48
CA PHE A 20 -8.91 16.98 3.58
C PHE A 20 -9.40 17.86 2.43
N ILE A 21 -9.76 19.11 2.71
CA ILE A 21 -10.18 20.07 1.67
C ILE A 21 -9.03 20.33 0.69
N SER A 22 -7.81 20.57 1.19
CA SER A 22 -6.63 20.83 0.35
C SER A 22 -6.29 19.65 -0.56
N ILE A 23 -6.33 18.41 -0.03
CA ILE A 23 -6.09 17.20 -0.83
C ILE A 23 -7.16 17.05 -1.91
N THR A 24 -8.43 17.22 -1.54
CA THR A 24 -9.56 17.12 -2.49
C THR A 24 -9.44 18.19 -3.59
N PHE A 25 -9.02 19.40 -3.24
CA PHE A 25 -8.81 20.49 -4.20
C PHE A 25 -7.64 20.22 -5.17
N LEU A 26 -6.54 19.63 -4.68
CA LEU A 26 -5.42 19.21 -5.54
C LEU A 26 -5.84 18.13 -6.53
N PHE A 27 -6.61 17.13 -6.08
CA PHE A 27 -7.15 16.10 -6.97
C PHE A 27 -8.12 16.67 -8.01
N PHE A 28 -8.94 17.66 -7.62
CA PHE A 28 -9.86 18.32 -8.54
C PHE A 28 -9.13 19.13 -9.62
N GLN A 29 -8.09 19.90 -9.25
CA GLN A 29 -7.26 20.60 -10.23
C GLN A 29 -6.52 19.64 -11.16
N SER A 30 -5.91 18.59 -10.62
CA SER A 30 -5.24 17.56 -11.42
C SER A 30 -6.20 16.90 -12.42
N SER A 31 -7.45 16.64 -12.01
CA SER A 31 -8.47 16.07 -12.90
C SER A 31 -8.90 17.05 -14.01
N ILE A 32 -8.98 18.35 -13.73
CA ILE A 32 -9.28 19.37 -14.74
C ILE A 32 -8.10 19.56 -15.72
N GLU A 33 -6.87 19.50 -15.24
CA GLU A 33 -5.67 19.59 -16.06
C GLU A 33 -5.56 18.41 -17.04
N VAL A 34 -5.97 17.21 -16.60
CA VAL A 34 -6.06 16.01 -17.47
C VAL A 34 -7.14 16.18 -18.56
N GLN A 35 -8.29 16.80 -18.26
CA GLN A 35 -9.37 16.97 -19.24
C GLN A 35 -9.09 18.04 -20.31
N LYS A 36 -8.20 19.00 -20.06
CA LYS A 36 -7.85 20.03 -21.06
C LYS A 36 -6.95 19.50 -22.18
N SER A 37 -6.36 18.30 -22.02
CA SER A 37 -5.35 17.76 -22.93
C SER A 37 -5.78 16.54 -23.76
N GLU A 38 -7.08 16.20 -23.84
CA GLU A 38 -7.50 15.06 -24.65
C GLU A 38 -8.54 15.43 -25.72
N ALA A 39 -8.05 15.63 -26.94
CA ALA A 39 -8.87 15.45 -28.13
C ALA A 39 -9.34 13.98 -28.22
N PRO A 40 -10.57 13.71 -28.70
CA PRO A 40 -11.16 12.39 -28.57
C PRO A 40 -10.51 11.45 -29.57
N THR A 41 -9.67 10.54 -29.10
CA THR A 41 -9.27 9.38 -29.90
C THR A 41 -9.56 8.13 -29.10
N THR A 42 -10.48 7.34 -29.64
CA THR A 42 -10.92 6.03 -29.18
C THR A 42 -9.72 5.15 -28.83
N LYS A 43 -9.42 5.00 -27.53
CA LYS A 43 -8.37 4.07 -27.06
C LYS A 43 -8.99 2.69 -26.91
N SER A 44 -8.74 1.85 -27.91
CA SER A 44 -8.83 0.40 -27.78
C SER A 44 -8.05 -0.02 -26.53
N PHE A 45 -8.70 -0.76 -25.63
CA PHE A 45 -8.03 -1.37 -24.49
C PHE A 45 -7.10 -2.47 -25.01
N ALA A 46 -5.90 -2.09 -25.42
CA ALA A 46 -4.80 -3.03 -25.55
C ALA A 46 -4.56 -3.60 -24.14
N LEU A 47 -4.71 -4.92 -24.02
CA LEU A 47 -4.29 -5.69 -22.86
C LEU A 47 -2.81 -5.37 -22.60
N ILE A 48 -2.53 -4.46 -21.67
CA ILE A 48 -1.17 -4.19 -21.21
C ILE A 48 -0.79 -5.41 -20.36
N ASN A 49 -0.15 -6.38 -21.00
CA ASN A 49 0.57 -7.44 -20.30
C ASN A 49 1.76 -6.78 -19.57
N ASN A 50 1.52 -6.26 -18.38
CA ASN A 50 2.56 -5.93 -17.40
C ASN A 50 3.18 -7.23 -16.87
N LYS A 51 3.74 -8.05 -17.76
CA LYS A 51 4.63 -9.11 -17.33
C LYS A 51 5.87 -8.39 -16.80
N PRO A 52 6.18 -8.45 -15.49
CA PRO A 52 7.43 -7.89 -15.01
C PRO A 52 8.54 -8.55 -15.82
N ASP A 53 9.38 -7.71 -16.44
CA ASP A 53 10.61 -8.20 -17.04
C ASP A 53 11.31 -8.99 -15.95
N ASN A 54 11.64 -10.23 -16.32
CA ASN A 54 12.19 -11.28 -15.46
C ASN A 54 13.64 -10.95 -15.05
N GLU A 55 13.85 -9.75 -14.53
CA GLU A 55 14.99 -9.38 -13.72
C GLU A 55 14.95 -10.34 -12.53
N GLU A 56 15.89 -11.27 -12.55
CA GLU A 56 16.01 -12.34 -11.58
C GLU A 56 15.98 -11.71 -10.20
N LEU A 57 14.99 -12.08 -9.39
CA LEU A 57 14.82 -11.55 -8.04
C LEU A 57 16.10 -11.92 -7.27
N THR A 58 17.02 -10.96 -7.13
CA THR A 58 18.32 -11.24 -6.53
C THR A 58 18.13 -11.63 -5.07
N ASP A 59 19.00 -12.52 -4.57
CA ASP A 59 18.97 -12.91 -3.16
C ASP A 59 19.07 -11.69 -2.23
N GLU A 60 19.80 -10.66 -2.65
CA GLU A 60 19.92 -9.38 -1.95
C GLU A 60 18.57 -8.64 -1.85
N LEU A 61 17.80 -8.56 -2.94
CA LEU A 61 16.49 -7.91 -2.93
C LEU A 61 15.52 -8.66 -2.00
N ARG A 62 15.54 -9.99 -2.05
CA ARG A 62 14.74 -10.84 -1.16
C ARG A 62 15.13 -10.63 0.31
N GLU A 63 16.42 -10.56 0.61
CA GLU A 63 16.91 -10.32 1.97
C GLU A 63 16.50 -8.92 2.47
N ASN A 64 16.67 -7.89 1.64
CA ASN A 64 16.29 -6.52 1.98
C ASN A 64 14.79 -6.41 2.25
N TYR A 65 13.96 -7.12 1.48
CA TYR A 65 12.53 -7.20 1.71
C TYR A 65 12.18 -7.88 3.05
N ASP A 66 12.80 -9.02 3.39
CA ASP A 66 12.53 -9.70 4.68
C ASP A 66 13.01 -8.86 5.88
N ARG A 67 14.16 -8.18 5.76
CA ARG A 67 14.65 -7.24 6.77
C ARG A 67 13.65 -6.11 7.01
N LEU A 68 13.12 -5.52 5.94
CA LEU A 68 12.11 -4.46 6.03
C LEU A 68 10.84 -4.96 6.73
N LEU A 69 10.29 -6.12 6.32
CA LEU A 69 9.12 -6.70 6.95
C LEU A 69 9.37 -6.98 8.44
N THR A 70 10.55 -7.47 8.79
CA THR A 70 10.93 -7.72 10.18
C THR A 70 10.87 -6.44 11.03
N VAL A 71 11.45 -5.34 10.55
CA VAL A 71 11.41 -4.04 11.26
C VAL A 71 9.98 -3.53 11.41
N VAL A 72 9.17 -3.61 10.35
CA VAL A 72 7.76 -3.20 10.38
C VAL A 72 6.97 -3.99 11.42
N PHE A 73 7.12 -5.32 11.44
CA PHE A 73 6.38 -6.17 12.37
C PHE A 73 6.86 -5.99 13.81
N GLN A 74 8.16 -5.79 14.04
CA GLN A 74 8.68 -5.42 15.36
C GLN A 74 8.10 -4.10 15.86
N MET A 75 7.99 -3.10 14.98
CA MET A 75 7.38 -1.82 15.31
C MET A 75 5.89 -1.97 15.67
N ILE A 76 5.13 -2.75 14.91
CA ILE A 76 3.72 -3.04 15.20
C ILE A 76 3.57 -3.70 16.57
N ILE A 77 4.37 -4.74 16.85
CA ILE A 77 4.34 -5.46 18.13
C ILE A 77 4.73 -4.52 19.29
N ALA A 78 5.71 -3.63 19.09
CA ALA A 78 6.13 -2.67 20.10
C ALA A 78 5.06 -1.61 20.41
N ILE A 79 4.27 -1.21 19.42
CA ILE A 79 3.16 -0.24 19.60
C ILE A 79 1.96 -0.90 20.26
N ASN A 80 1.57 -2.09 19.80
CA ASN A 80 0.47 -2.85 20.36
C ASN A 80 0.74 -4.37 20.23
N PRO A 81 1.16 -5.05 21.31
CA PRO A 81 1.52 -6.46 21.26
C PRO A 81 0.32 -7.38 21.03
N GLU A 82 -0.92 -6.91 21.26
CA GLU A 82 -2.14 -7.69 21.02
C GLU A 82 -2.69 -7.53 19.59
N TYR A 83 -2.11 -6.62 18.79
CA TYR A 83 -2.59 -6.38 17.43
C TYR A 83 -2.21 -7.55 16.51
N LYS A 84 -3.25 -8.23 16.00
CA LYS A 84 -3.12 -9.36 15.07
C LYS A 84 -3.18 -8.88 13.63
N CYS A 85 -2.08 -9.01 12.90
CA CYS A 85 -2.03 -8.74 11.46
C CYS A 85 -1.04 -9.64 10.72
N ALA A 86 -1.20 -9.69 9.40
CA ALA A 86 -0.35 -10.43 8.48
C ALA A 86 -0.23 -9.68 7.15
N THR A 87 0.90 -9.89 6.48
CA THR A 87 1.13 -9.46 5.09
C THR A 87 1.10 -10.68 4.19
N TYR A 88 0.39 -10.55 3.08
CA TYR A 88 0.36 -11.55 2.03
C TYR A 88 0.91 -10.95 0.73
N MET A 89 1.55 -11.79 -0.10
CA MET A 89 1.98 -11.42 -1.44
C MET A 89 1.50 -12.45 -2.44
N PHE A 90 1.09 -11.98 -3.62
CA PHE A 90 0.69 -12.86 -4.70
C PHE A 90 1.88 -13.69 -5.18
N ASP A 91 1.70 -15.00 -5.23
CA ASP A 91 2.65 -15.93 -5.80
C ASP A 91 2.03 -16.61 -7.04
N PRO A 92 2.59 -16.38 -8.24
CA PRO A 92 2.11 -17.00 -9.46
C PRO A 92 2.18 -18.53 -9.44
N ALA A 93 3.07 -19.14 -8.65
CA ALA A 93 3.23 -20.59 -8.61
C ALA A 93 2.10 -21.28 -7.84
N SER A 94 1.68 -20.71 -6.72
CA SER A 94 0.51 -21.17 -5.95
C SER A 94 -0.82 -20.63 -6.50
N GLY A 95 -0.80 -19.57 -7.32
CA GLY A 95 -2.00 -18.96 -7.89
C GLY A 95 -2.84 -18.18 -6.87
N GLY A 96 -2.25 -17.85 -5.72
CA GLY A 96 -2.94 -17.23 -4.59
C GLY A 96 -2.05 -16.28 -3.81
N LEU A 97 -2.56 -15.79 -2.68
CA LEU A 97 -1.84 -14.90 -1.78
C LEU A 97 -1.14 -15.72 -0.71
N VAL A 98 0.19 -15.64 -0.65
CA VAL A 98 1.05 -16.38 0.29
C VAL A 98 1.47 -15.49 1.44
N LEU A 99 1.37 -16.01 2.66
CA LEU A 99 1.78 -15.34 3.88
C LEU A 99 3.28 -15.01 3.85
N GLN A 100 3.61 -13.73 4.06
CA GLN A 100 4.99 -13.26 4.11
C GLN A 100 5.49 -13.08 5.55
N LYS A 101 4.67 -12.47 6.41
CA LYS A 101 4.98 -12.21 7.83
C LYS A 101 3.69 -12.01 8.61
N SER A 102 3.69 -12.38 9.89
CA SER A 102 2.54 -12.18 10.79
C SER A 102 2.97 -11.84 12.21
N THR A 103 2.09 -11.16 12.96
CA THR A 103 2.22 -11.00 14.42
C THR A 103 1.62 -12.18 15.19
N PHE A 104 0.89 -13.06 14.51
CA PHE A 104 0.14 -14.15 15.11
C PHE A 104 0.27 -15.45 14.29
N LYS A 105 0.34 -16.61 14.95
CA LYS A 105 0.66 -17.89 14.31
C LYS A 105 -0.52 -18.55 13.59
N GLU A 106 -1.76 -18.12 13.84
CA GLU A 106 -2.95 -18.77 13.30
C GLU A 106 -3.42 -18.19 11.95
N PHE A 107 -2.65 -17.27 11.36
CA PHE A 107 -2.94 -16.80 10.01
C PHE A 107 -2.68 -17.92 9.00
N PRO A 108 -3.62 -18.18 8.06
CA PRO A 108 -3.42 -19.21 7.05
C PRO A 108 -2.23 -18.87 6.16
N GLU A 109 -1.49 -19.90 5.73
CA GLU A 109 -0.32 -19.72 4.85
C GLU A 109 -0.72 -19.21 3.47
N ASN A 110 -1.92 -19.57 2.98
CA ASN A 110 -2.41 -19.19 1.66
C ASN A 110 -3.90 -18.81 1.73
N ILE A 111 -4.31 -17.76 0.99
CA ILE A 111 -5.70 -17.32 0.82
C ILE A 111 -6.04 -16.95 -0.64
#